data_AF-A0AAN7VPA0-F1
#
_entry.id   AF-A0AAN7VPA0-F1
#
_cell.length_a   1.000
_cell.length_b   1.000
_cell.length_c   1.000
_cell.angle_alpha   90.00
_cell.angle_beta   90.00
_cell.angle_gamma   90.00
#
_symmetry.space_group_name_H-M   'P 1'
#
loop_
_entity.id
_entity.type
_entity.pdbx_description
1 polymer ?
#
loop_
_entity_poly.entity_id
_entity_poly.type
_entity_poly.pdbx_seq_one_letter_code
_entity_poly.pdbx_strand_id
1 'polypeptide(L)'
;MAPPSTVGRYFTPETLGVTFRVIIGAKQESFDLDRGTACFYSGYFEAALKKDSFKEGKDGIVKLEEEDVTIFRHFVKWLYSGQLPITPVKGDNFDVLCDLWLLGDRRNVPLLQNQALDAIRDETVRTCSVPNRCIPKIYANTMEKAGLRCFVMHIVALTMIPTNIAGNRKAGWPEEAVWDVFGAVVHAQHSKLPALNGSGLAKIDMCVYHTHEAGVKCLDKLEWT
;
A
#
# COMPACT_ATOMS: atom_id res chain seq x y z
N MET A 1 -11.74 -14.25 -9.62
CA MET A 1 -12.51 -12.98 -9.76
C MET A 1 -11.52 -11.87 -9.48
N ALA A 2 -11.65 -10.66 -10.04
CA ALA A 2 -10.70 -9.60 -9.69
C ALA A 2 -10.79 -9.32 -8.17
N PRO A 3 -9.66 -9.23 -7.45
CA PRO A 3 -9.70 -8.95 -6.01
C PRO A 3 -10.31 -7.58 -5.72
N PRO A 4 -11.01 -7.41 -4.59
CA PRO A 4 -11.69 -6.16 -4.27
C PRO A 4 -10.70 -5.00 -4.14
N SER A 5 -11.10 -3.84 -4.65
CA SER A 5 -10.39 -2.56 -4.48
C SER A 5 -11.08 -1.57 -3.54
N THR A 6 -12.31 -1.88 -3.11
CA THR A 6 -13.13 -1.02 -2.25
C THR A 6 -13.68 -1.81 -1.06
N VAL A 7 -13.96 -1.10 0.03
CA VAL A 7 -14.67 -1.65 1.19
C VAL A 7 -16.10 -2.07 0.82
N GLY A 8 -16.71 -2.96 1.61
CA GLY A 8 -18.11 -3.38 1.45
C GLY A 8 -18.33 -4.61 0.58
N ARG A 9 -17.28 -5.13 -0.06
CA ARG A 9 -17.31 -6.49 -0.64
C ARG A 9 -16.82 -7.46 0.42
N TYR A 10 -17.74 -8.23 0.98
CA TYR A 10 -17.43 -9.25 1.98
C TYR A 10 -17.37 -10.62 1.33
N PHE A 11 -16.45 -11.43 1.83
CA PHE A 11 -16.32 -12.83 1.48
C PHE A 11 -17.59 -13.62 1.84
N THR A 12 -18.05 -14.52 0.95
CA THR A 12 -19.17 -15.42 1.24
C THR A 12 -18.68 -16.67 2.00
N PRO A 13 -19.33 -17.10 3.10
CA PRO A 13 -18.85 -18.17 3.99
C PRO A 13 -18.63 -19.56 3.36
N GLU A 14 -19.00 -19.78 2.10
CA GLU A 14 -19.10 -21.11 1.48
C GLU A 14 -17.75 -21.83 1.32
N THR A 15 -16.62 -21.15 1.52
CA THR A 15 -15.27 -21.76 1.50
C THR A 15 -14.51 -21.66 2.82
N LEU A 16 -15.17 -21.28 3.93
CA LEU A 16 -14.52 -21.25 5.25
C LEU A 16 -14.07 -22.66 5.65
N GLY A 17 -12.86 -22.77 6.17
CA GLY A 17 -12.38 -23.96 6.88
C GLY A 17 -11.34 -24.80 6.13
N VAL A 18 -11.02 -24.47 4.88
CA VAL A 18 -9.83 -25.03 4.21
C VAL A 18 -8.67 -24.08 4.45
N THR A 19 -7.67 -24.54 5.20
CA THR A 19 -6.45 -23.77 5.45
C THR A 19 -5.31 -24.20 4.54
N PHE A 20 -4.38 -23.28 4.31
CA PHE A 20 -3.09 -23.54 3.68
C PHE A 20 -2.00 -22.83 4.48
N ARG A 21 -0.77 -23.33 4.36
CA ARG A 21 0.39 -22.80 5.09
C ARG A 21 1.20 -21.86 4.22
N VAL A 22 1.55 -20.69 4.75
CA VAL A 22 2.54 -19.79 4.15
C VAL A 22 3.79 -19.79 5.00
N ILE A 23 4.95 -20.00 4.37
CA ILE A 23 6.26 -20.00 5.03
C ILE A 23 7.01 -18.74 4.60
N ILE A 24 7.43 -17.92 5.56
CA ILE A 24 7.98 -16.58 5.35
C ILE A 24 9.44 -16.51 5.80
N GLY A 25 10.26 -15.90 4.94
CA GLY A 25 11.62 -15.50 5.27
C GLY A 25 12.62 -16.65 5.48
N ALA A 26 13.89 -16.27 5.65
CA ALA A 26 14.97 -17.23 5.94
C ALA A 26 14.76 -18.01 7.24
N LYS A 27 14.03 -17.44 8.21
CA LYS A 27 13.69 -18.09 9.48
C LYS A 27 12.54 -19.10 9.36
N GLN A 28 11.92 -19.22 8.18
CA GLN A 28 10.84 -20.17 7.88
C GLN A 28 9.66 -20.05 8.86
N GLU A 29 9.27 -18.82 9.23
CA GLU A 29 8.09 -18.65 10.08
C GLU A 29 6.81 -18.98 9.30
N SER A 30 5.93 -19.79 9.90
CA SER A 30 4.74 -20.30 9.23
C SER A 30 3.45 -19.63 9.71
N PHE A 31 2.55 -19.33 8.77
CA PHE A 31 1.21 -18.85 9.01
C PHE A 31 0.20 -19.78 8.36
N ASP A 32 -0.79 -20.27 9.11
CA ASP A 32 -1.91 -21.02 8.54
C ASP A 32 -3.04 -20.03 8.24
N LEU A 33 -3.41 -19.92 6.96
CA LEU A 33 -4.41 -18.96 6.47
C LEU A 33 -5.63 -19.69 5.91
N ASP A 34 -6.79 -19.06 6.05
CA ASP A 34 -8.03 -19.49 5.41
C ASP A 34 -7.95 -19.23 3.91
N ARG A 35 -8.11 -20.29 3.11
CA ARG A 35 -7.99 -20.25 1.65
C ARG A 35 -9.02 -19.32 1.03
N GLY A 36 -10.26 -19.35 1.53
CA GLY A 36 -11.33 -18.49 1.02
C GLY A 36 -10.99 -17.02 1.14
N THR A 37 -10.63 -16.61 2.36
CA THR A 37 -10.26 -15.24 2.71
C THR A 37 -9.03 -14.77 1.93
N ALA A 38 -7.97 -15.57 1.91
CA ALA A 38 -6.74 -15.21 1.20
C ALA A 38 -6.96 -15.05 -0.31
N CYS A 39 -7.66 -16.00 -0.95
CA CYS A 39 -7.96 -15.93 -2.39
C CYS A 39 -8.94 -14.80 -2.74
N PHE A 40 -9.84 -14.45 -1.83
CA PHE A 40 -10.77 -13.34 -2.03
C PHE A 40 -10.04 -12.00 -2.14
N TYR A 41 -9.09 -11.74 -1.24
CA TYR A 41 -8.35 -10.47 -1.21
C TYR A 41 -7.11 -10.45 -2.11
N SER A 42 -6.55 -11.61 -2.46
CA SER A 42 -5.29 -11.71 -3.20
C SER A 42 -5.44 -12.52 -4.47
N GLY A 43 -5.28 -11.84 -5.60
CA GLY A 43 -5.24 -12.52 -6.90
C GLY A 43 -4.01 -13.42 -7.04
N TYR A 44 -2.94 -13.14 -6.29
CA TYR A 44 -1.78 -14.02 -6.19
C TYR A 44 -2.14 -15.35 -5.51
N PHE A 45 -2.78 -15.32 -4.35
CA PHE A 45 -3.17 -16.56 -3.66
C PHE A 45 -4.26 -17.33 -4.43
N GLU A 46 -5.20 -16.63 -5.09
CA GLU A 46 -6.18 -17.25 -5.99
C GLU A 46 -5.47 -18.05 -7.10
N ALA A 47 -4.44 -17.47 -7.72
CA ALA A 47 -3.66 -18.13 -8.76
C ALA A 47 -2.78 -19.26 -8.23
N ALA A 48 -2.01 -19.02 -7.15
CA ALA A 48 -1.06 -19.98 -6.59
C ALA A 48 -1.75 -21.24 -6.03
N LEU A 49 -2.93 -21.08 -5.44
CA LEU A 49 -3.69 -22.18 -4.83
C LEU A 49 -4.71 -22.81 -5.78
N LYS A 50 -4.74 -22.40 -7.06
CA LYS A 50 -5.64 -22.99 -8.05
C LYS A 50 -5.27 -24.46 -8.23
N LYS A 51 -6.27 -25.34 -8.11
CA LYS A 51 -6.07 -26.79 -8.19
C LYS A 51 -5.36 -27.17 -9.49
N ASP A 52 -4.36 -28.05 -9.39
CA ASP A 52 -3.56 -28.58 -10.51
C ASP A 52 -2.76 -27.55 -11.33
N SER A 53 -2.70 -26.29 -10.89
CA SER A 53 -1.91 -25.26 -11.57
C SER A 53 -0.44 -25.24 -11.16
N PHE A 54 -0.17 -25.34 -9.85
CA PHE A 54 1.17 -25.29 -9.27
C PHE A 54 1.31 -26.28 -8.11
N LYS A 55 2.54 -26.46 -7.62
CA LYS A 55 2.87 -27.36 -6.50
C LYS A 55 2.13 -26.95 -5.22
N GLU A 56 2.01 -25.65 -5.01
CA GLU A 56 1.31 -24.99 -3.91
C GLU A 56 -0.16 -25.41 -3.83
N GLY A 57 -0.84 -25.49 -4.98
CA GLY A 57 -2.24 -25.94 -5.07
C GLY A 57 -2.44 -27.41 -4.75
N LYS A 58 -1.38 -28.23 -4.76
CA LYS A 58 -1.40 -29.65 -4.38
C LYS A 58 -0.97 -29.85 -2.92
N ASP A 59 0.10 -29.18 -2.52
CA ASP A 59 0.74 -29.36 -1.21
C ASP A 59 0.07 -28.50 -0.12
N GLY A 60 -0.68 -27.46 -0.50
CA GLY A 60 -1.25 -26.49 0.44
C GLY A 60 -0.18 -25.67 1.17
N ILE A 61 1.01 -25.52 0.56
CA ILE A 61 2.15 -24.80 1.14
C ILE A 61 2.65 -23.77 0.13
N VAL A 62 2.69 -22.50 0.52
CA VAL A 62 3.28 -21.39 -0.24
C VAL A 62 4.54 -20.90 0.47
N LYS A 63 5.66 -20.75 -0.25
CA LYS A 63 6.91 -20.23 0.31
C LYS A 63 7.21 -18.83 -0.23
N LEU A 64 7.42 -17.87 0.66
CA LEU A 64 7.79 -16.48 0.34
C LEU A 64 9.10 -16.14 1.07
N GLU A 65 10.21 -16.62 0.52
CA GLU A 65 11.52 -16.59 1.18
C GLU A 65 12.11 -15.18 1.30
N GLU A 66 11.74 -14.28 0.41
CA GLU A 66 12.18 -12.88 0.39
C GLU A 66 11.27 -11.93 1.19
N GLU A 67 10.16 -12.44 1.72
CA GLU A 67 9.17 -11.61 2.41
C GLU A 67 9.57 -11.36 3.86
N ASP A 68 9.37 -10.13 4.34
CA ASP A 68 9.61 -9.80 5.73
C ASP A 68 8.48 -10.37 6.61
N VAL A 69 8.89 -11.13 7.63
CA VAL A 69 8.00 -11.80 8.58
C VAL A 69 7.10 -10.82 9.34
N THR A 70 7.62 -9.64 9.69
CA THR A 70 6.89 -8.63 10.46
C THR A 70 5.81 -7.97 9.59
N ILE A 71 6.16 -7.61 8.35
CA ILE A 71 5.22 -7.05 7.38
C ILE A 71 4.16 -8.08 7.02
N PHE A 72 4.53 -9.36 6.82
CA PHE A 72 3.55 -10.41 6.57
C PHE A 72 2.61 -10.61 7.76
N ARG A 73 3.11 -10.54 9.00
CA ARG A 73 2.25 -10.61 10.21
C ARG A 73 1.23 -9.46 10.24
N HIS A 74 1.63 -8.25 9.86
CA HIS A 74 0.70 -7.12 9.74
C HIS A 74 -0.34 -7.36 8.65
N PHE A 75 0.08 -7.90 7.50
CA PHE A 75 -0.83 -8.30 6.44
C PHE A 75 -1.84 -9.34 6.93
N VAL A 76 -1.43 -10.37 7.67
CA VAL A 76 -2.34 -11.38 8.23
C VAL A 76 -3.34 -10.76 9.20
N LYS A 77 -2.89 -9.85 10.09
CA LYS A 77 -3.81 -9.13 10.98
C LYS A 77 -4.84 -8.33 10.18
N TRP A 78 -4.38 -7.59 9.17
CA TRP A 78 -5.25 -6.82 8.28
C TRP A 78 -6.23 -7.72 7.51
N LEU A 79 -5.79 -8.88 7.03
CA LEU A 79 -6.60 -9.82 6.26
C LEU A 79 -7.86 -10.26 7.01
N TYR A 80 -7.76 -10.37 8.34
CA TYR A 80 -8.85 -10.81 9.20
C TYR A 80 -9.60 -9.67 9.91
N SER A 81 -8.98 -8.50 10.11
CA SER A 81 -9.63 -7.38 10.81
C SER A 81 -10.09 -6.25 9.89
N GLY A 82 -9.57 -6.19 8.66
CA GLY A 82 -9.69 -5.04 7.75
C GLY A 82 -8.97 -3.78 8.24
N GLN A 83 -8.16 -3.87 9.31
CA GLN A 83 -7.51 -2.72 9.97
C GLN A 83 -5.99 -2.74 9.77
N LEU A 84 -5.43 -1.58 9.42
CA LEU A 84 -3.99 -1.38 9.33
C LEU A 84 -3.33 -1.25 10.70
N PRO A 85 -2.04 -1.63 10.85
CA PRO A 85 -1.32 -1.59 12.13
C PRO A 85 -0.83 -0.18 12.49
N ILE A 86 -1.72 0.80 12.54
CA ILE A 86 -1.37 2.21 12.79
C ILE A 86 -1.27 2.43 14.31
N THR A 87 -0.11 2.93 14.77
CA THR A 87 0.09 3.31 16.17
C THR A 87 0.22 4.83 16.30
N PRO A 88 -0.71 5.53 16.98
CA PRO A 88 -0.68 7.00 17.05
C PRO A 88 0.34 7.56 18.04
N VAL A 89 0.94 6.72 18.89
CA VAL A 89 1.64 7.16 20.12
C VAL A 89 3.15 7.34 19.95
N LYS A 90 3.82 6.66 19.01
CA LYS A 90 5.28 6.75 18.82
C LYS A 90 5.67 6.81 17.35
N GLY A 91 6.24 7.95 16.94
CA GLY A 91 6.78 8.15 15.60
C GLY A 91 5.71 8.24 14.51
N ASP A 92 6.16 8.25 13.27
CA ASP A 92 5.31 8.06 12.10
C ASP A 92 5.23 6.58 11.68
N ASN A 93 4.14 6.22 11.02
CA ASN A 93 3.86 4.87 10.52
C ASN A 93 4.29 4.66 9.06
N PHE A 94 5.08 5.56 8.46
CA PHE A 94 5.32 5.54 7.02
C PHE A 94 6.02 4.28 6.53
N ASP A 95 6.99 3.75 7.30
CA ASP A 95 7.71 2.54 6.89
C ASP A 95 6.78 1.35 6.71
N VAL A 96 5.98 1.04 7.73
CA VAL A 96 5.05 -0.10 7.71
C VAL A 96 3.95 0.08 6.67
N LEU A 97 3.46 1.31 6.47
CA LEU A 97 2.44 1.60 5.45
C LEU A 97 2.99 1.42 4.03
N CYS A 98 4.20 1.93 3.76
CA CYS A 98 4.86 1.73 2.46
C CYS A 98 5.15 0.25 2.21
N ASP A 99 5.63 -0.49 3.21
CA ASP A 99 5.95 -1.91 3.06
C ASP A 99 4.69 -2.77 2.86
N LEU A 100 3.58 -2.43 3.53
CA LEU A 100 2.28 -3.07 3.29
C LEU A 100 1.75 -2.79 1.89
N TRP A 101 1.92 -1.57 1.38
CA TRP A 101 1.56 -1.25 0.00
C TRP A 101 2.38 -2.08 -1.00
N LEU A 102 3.71 -2.18 -0.79
CA LEU A 102 4.61 -2.97 -1.65
C LEU A 102 4.31 -4.47 -1.58
N LEU A 103 3.93 -4.99 -0.41
CA LEU A 103 3.40 -6.35 -0.27
C LEU A 103 2.10 -6.49 -1.06
N GLY A 104 1.17 -5.54 -0.92
CA GLY A 104 -0.10 -5.54 -1.65
C GLY A 104 0.10 -5.56 -3.16
N ASP A 105 1.09 -4.84 -3.68
CA ASP A 105 1.45 -4.85 -5.10
C ASP A 105 1.93 -6.23 -5.56
N ARG A 106 2.94 -6.78 -4.87
CA ARG A 106 3.51 -8.10 -5.20
C ARG A 106 2.53 -9.25 -5.02
N ARG A 107 1.54 -9.11 -4.14
CA ARG A 107 0.52 -10.14 -3.85
C ARG A 107 -0.83 -9.83 -4.50
N ASN A 108 -0.92 -8.81 -5.35
CA ASN A 108 -2.15 -8.39 -6.01
C ASN A 108 -3.34 -8.26 -5.02
N VAL A 109 -3.20 -7.33 -4.07
CA VAL A 109 -4.18 -7.01 -3.01
C VAL A 109 -4.56 -5.51 -3.10
N PRO A 110 -5.42 -5.11 -4.07
CA PRO A 110 -5.73 -3.71 -4.34
C PRO A 110 -6.35 -2.96 -3.16
N LEU A 111 -7.23 -3.60 -2.37
CA LEU A 111 -7.81 -2.96 -1.19
C LEU A 111 -6.74 -2.56 -0.15
N LEU A 112 -5.74 -3.42 0.09
CA LEU A 112 -4.64 -3.12 1.00
C LEU A 112 -3.82 -1.93 0.49
N GLN A 113 -3.52 -1.90 -0.82
CA GLN A 113 -2.80 -0.79 -1.45
C GLN A 113 -3.54 0.53 -1.23
N ASN A 114 -4.85 0.56 -1.51
CA ASN A 114 -5.65 1.77 -1.40
C ASN A 114 -5.74 2.24 0.06
N GLN A 115 -6.01 1.33 1.01
CA GLN A 115 -6.04 1.68 2.43
C GLN A 115 -4.68 2.18 2.94
N ALA A 116 -3.56 1.60 2.46
CA ALA A 116 -2.24 2.07 2.82
C ALA A 116 -1.95 3.49 2.28
N LEU A 117 -2.38 3.81 1.05
CA LEU A 117 -2.27 5.16 0.49
C LEU A 117 -3.09 6.18 1.27
N ASP A 118 -4.35 5.86 1.59
CA ASP A 118 -5.21 6.69 2.45
C ASP A 118 -4.56 6.92 3.82
N ALA A 119 -3.98 5.88 4.43
CA ALA A 119 -3.30 6.00 5.71
C ALA A 119 -2.02 6.84 5.62
N ILE A 120 -1.26 6.78 4.51
CA ILE A 120 -0.10 7.66 4.29
C ILE A 120 -0.55 9.12 4.19
N ARG A 121 -1.64 9.41 3.47
CA ARG A 121 -2.22 10.77 3.42
C ARG A 121 -2.55 11.25 4.82
N ASP A 122 -3.31 10.45 5.57
CA ASP A 122 -3.81 10.83 6.90
C ASP A 122 -2.65 11.01 7.90
N GLU A 123 -1.62 10.17 7.81
CA GLU A 123 -0.40 10.30 8.61
C GLU A 123 0.39 11.57 8.25
N THR A 124 0.49 11.93 6.96
CA THR A 124 1.11 13.20 6.54
C THR A 124 0.33 14.40 7.04
N VAL A 125 -1.01 14.38 6.99
CA VAL A 125 -1.86 15.44 7.57
C VAL A 125 -1.65 15.55 9.08
N ARG A 126 -1.58 14.42 9.78
CA ARG A 126 -1.43 14.36 11.25
C ARG A 126 -0.05 14.83 11.72
N THR A 127 1.01 14.45 11.02
CA THR A 127 2.41 14.65 11.45
C THR A 127 3.10 15.82 10.76
N CYS A 128 2.48 16.42 9.75
CA CYS A 128 3.10 17.39 8.85
C CYS A 128 4.44 16.89 8.27
N SER A 129 4.57 15.58 8.08
CA SER A 129 5.80 14.90 7.64
C SER A 129 5.50 13.97 6.47
N VAL A 130 6.52 13.64 5.68
CA VAL A 130 6.40 12.78 4.49
C VAL A 130 7.27 11.51 4.61
N PRO A 131 6.99 10.44 3.83
CA PRO A 131 7.76 9.19 3.80
C PRO A 131 9.19 9.30 3.23
N ASN A 132 9.96 10.33 3.58
CA ASN A 132 11.26 10.63 2.96
C ASN A 132 12.24 9.44 3.00
N ARG A 133 12.28 8.72 4.12
CA ARG A 133 13.11 7.52 4.32
C ARG A 133 12.70 6.34 3.42
N CYS A 134 11.47 6.33 2.95
CA CYS A 134 10.91 5.25 2.15
C CYS A 134 11.19 5.44 0.65
N ILE A 135 11.61 6.63 0.20
CA ILE A 135 11.76 6.93 -1.23
C ILE A 135 12.71 5.96 -1.94
N PRO A 136 13.92 5.65 -1.43
CA PRO A 136 14.80 4.69 -2.09
C PRO A 136 14.16 3.30 -2.27
N LYS A 137 13.49 2.77 -1.23
CA LYS A 137 12.82 1.47 -1.30
C LYS A 137 11.61 1.49 -2.24
N ILE A 138 10.85 2.59 -2.27
CA ILE A 138 9.72 2.75 -3.20
C ILE A 138 10.23 2.66 -4.63
N TYR A 139 11.31 3.38 -4.97
CA TYR A 139 11.83 3.37 -6.33
C TYR A 139 12.42 2.03 -6.75
N ALA A 140 13.10 1.34 -5.83
CA ALA A 140 13.65 0.02 -6.10
C ALA A 140 12.59 -1.07 -6.34
N ASN A 141 11.35 -0.87 -5.86
CA ASN A 141 10.32 -1.92 -5.83
C ASN A 141 9.03 -1.55 -6.56
N THR A 142 9.01 -0.48 -7.35
CA THR A 142 7.81 -0.05 -8.07
C THR A 142 8.11 0.29 -9.53
N MET A 143 7.07 0.34 -10.36
CA MET A 143 7.15 0.94 -11.69
C MET A 143 6.88 2.45 -11.61
N GLU A 144 7.25 3.19 -12.66
CA GLU A 144 7.11 4.65 -12.74
C GLU A 144 5.69 5.16 -12.40
N LYS A 145 4.67 4.42 -12.85
CA LYS A 145 3.25 4.79 -12.68
C LYS A 145 2.58 4.14 -11.46
N ALA A 146 3.36 3.54 -10.55
CA ALA A 146 2.80 2.95 -9.34
C ALA A 146 2.19 4.04 -8.46
N GLY A 147 0.97 3.78 -7.96
CA GLY A 147 0.22 4.72 -7.12
C GLY A 147 1.03 5.26 -5.93
N LEU A 148 1.76 4.40 -5.22
CA LEU A 148 2.64 4.80 -4.12
C LEU A 148 3.74 5.77 -4.55
N ARG A 149 4.42 5.50 -5.67
CA ARG A 149 5.48 6.38 -6.17
C ARG A 149 4.90 7.75 -6.52
N CYS A 150 3.85 7.78 -7.35
CA CYS A 150 3.23 9.01 -7.80
C CYS A 150 2.69 9.83 -6.60
N PHE A 151 2.01 9.18 -5.65
CA PHE A 151 1.45 9.85 -4.49
C PHE A 151 2.53 10.44 -3.58
N VAL A 152 3.58 9.67 -3.25
CA VAL A 152 4.65 10.13 -2.37
C VAL A 152 5.39 11.31 -2.99
N MET A 153 5.67 11.29 -4.30
CA MET A 153 6.30 12.44 -4.99
C MET A 153 5.39 13.66 -5.01
N HIS A 154 4.08 13.46 -5.18
CA HIS A 154 3.13 14.56 -5.15
C HIS A 154 3.06 15.23 -3.77
N ILE A 155 2.92 14.47 -2.68
CA ILE A 155 2.90 15.07 -1.34
C ILE A 155 4.23 15.70 -0.96
N VAL A 156 5.37 15.15 -1.42
CA VAL A 156 6.69 15.77 -1.26
C VAL A 156 6.71 17.13 -1.96
N ALA A 157 6.29 17.20 -3.23
CA ALA A 157 6.25 18.45 -3.99
C ALA A 157 5.37 19.53 -3.32
N LEU A 158 4.26 19.11 -2.71
CA LEU A 158 3.32 20.00 -2.04
C LEU A 158 3.78 20.48 -0.66
N THR A 159 4.67 19.73 0.00
CA THR A 159 5.14 20.01 1.37
C THR A 159 6.60 20.47 1.42
N MET A 160 7.30 20.51 0.27
CA MET A 160 8.71 20.86 0.21
C MET A 160 8.94 22.32 0.60
N ILE A 161 9.55 22.52 1.77
CA ILE A 161 10.08 23.81 2.23
C ILE A 161 11.62 23.81 2.16
N PRO A 162 12.29 24.97 2.01
CA PRO A 162 13.75 25.04 1.83
C PRO A 162 14.56 24.30 2.90
N THR A 163 14.06 24.23 4.14
CA THR A 163 14.67 23.51 5.26
C THR A 163 14.71 21.99 5.08
N ASN A 164 13.86 21.42 4.22
CA ASN A 164 13.80 19.97 3.98
C ASN A 164 14.85 19.49 2.95
N ILE A 165 15.41 20.40 2.14
CA ILE A 165 16.32 20.05 1.03
C ILE A 165 17.59 19.36 1.54
N ALA A 166 18.17 19.85 2.65
CA ALA A 166 19.35 19.24 3.24
C ALA A 166 19.07 17.83 3.80
N GLY A 167 17.87 17.61 4.36
CA GLY A 167 17.42 16.29 4.80
C GLY A 167 17.21 15.32 3.64
N ASN A 168 16.57 15.80 2.55
CA ASN A 168 16.32 15.00 1.34
C ASN A 168 17.64 14.53 0.69
N ARG A 169 18.66 15.41 0.60
CA ARG A 169 19.99 15.01 0.09
C ARG A 169 20.63 13.89 0.91
N LYS A 170 20.44 13.89 2.23
CA LYS A 170 20.96 12.84 3.13
C LYS A 170 20.17 11.54 3.06
N ALA A 171 18.94 11.55 2.55
CA ALA A 171 18.07 10.38 2.45
C ALA A 171 18.41 9.46 1.26
N GLY A 172 19.41 9.80 0.44
CA GLY A 172 19.91 8.91 -0.62
C GLY A 172 18.91 8.69 -1.76
N TRP A 173 18.21 9.75 -2.18
CA TRP A 173 17.21 9.64 -3.24
C TRP A 173 17.82 9.24 -4.58
N PRO A 174 17.13 8.38 -5.36
CA PRO A 174 17.52 8.11 -6.73
C PRO A 174 17.33 9.37 -7.60
N GLU A 175 18.05 9.45 -8.71
CA GLU A 175 18.03 10.63 -9.59
C GLU A 175 16.62 10.89 -10.14
N GLU A 176 15.91 9.84 -10.51
CA GLU A 176 14.54 9.89 -11.03
C GLU A 176 13.59 10.57 -10.04
N ALA A 177 13.79 10.36 -8.74
CA ALA A 177 12.95 11.00 -7.71
C ALA A 177 13.10 12.52 -7.68
N VAL A 178 14.27 13.06 -8.05
CA VAL A 178 14.48 14.50 -8.13
C VAL A 178 13.66 15.09 -9.28
N TRP A 179 13.64 14.40 -10.43
CA TRP A 179 12.89 14.82 -11.61
C TRP A 179 11.37 14.67 -11.43
N ASP A 180 10.92 13.60 -10.78
CA ASP A 180 9.50 13.40 -10.48
C ASP A 180 8.96 14.49 -9.55
N VAL A 181 9.72 14.85 -8.50
CA VAL A 181 9.35 15.97 -7.62
C VAL A 181 9.35 17.29 -8.38
N PHE A 182 10.36 17.54 -9.24
CA PHE A 182 10.38 18.74 -10.06
C PHE A 182 9.15 18.84 -10.97
N GLY A 183 8.81 17.74 -11.67
CA GLY A 183 7.61 17.66 -12.50
C GLY A 183 6.33 17.91 -11.71
N ALA A 184 6.21 17.34 -10.51
CA ALA A 184 5.07 17.56 -9.62
C ALA A 184 4.97 19.02 -9.12
N VAL A 185 6.10 19.67 -8.81
CA VAL A 185 6.14 21.10 -8.43
C VAL A 185 5.68 21.98 -9.60
N VAL A 186 6.21 21.74 -10.80
CA VAL A 186 5.82 22.47 -12.02
C VAL A 186 4.33 22.30 -12.27
N HIS A 187 3.82 21.07 -12.22
CA HIS A 187 2.39 20.79 -12.37
C HIS A 187 1.54 21.53 -11.33
N ALA A 188 1.92 21.49 -10.05
CA ALA A 188 1.18 22.18 -8.99
C ALA A 188 1.15 23.71 -9.19
N GLN A 189 2.26 24.31 -9.61
CA GLN A 189 2.35 25.74 -9.91
C GLN A 189 1.45 26.13 -11.10
N HIS A 190 1.49 25.37 -12.19
CA HIS A 190 0.66 25.63 -13.38
C HIS A 190 -0.83 25.42 -13.10
N SER A 191 -1.18 24.43 -12.29
CA SER A 191 -2.56 24.13 -11.89
C SER A 191 -3.10 25.11 -10.83
N LYS A 192 -2.31 26.11 -10.39
CA LYS A 192 -2.63 27.03 -9.28
C LYS A 192 -3.10 26.30 -8.01
N LEU A 193 -2.57 25.10 -7.78
CA LEU A 193 -2.87 24.38 -6.55
C LEU A 193 -2.33 25.24 -5.40
N PRO A 194 -3.16 25.63 -4.41
CA PRO A 194 -2.68 26.38 -3.28
C PRO A 194 -1.60 25.58 -2.56
N ALA A 195 -0.55 26.24 -2.09
CA ALA A 195 0.41 25.60 -1.18
C ALA A 195 -0.37 24.94 -0.05
N LEU A 196 -0.30 23.61 0.03
CA LEU A 196 -1.19 22.88 0.91
C LEU A 196 -0.77 23.10 2.37
N ASN A 197 -1.60 23.83 3.10
CA ASN A 197 -1.76 23.53 4.52
C ASN A 197 -2.44 22.16 4.65
N GLY A 198 -2.29 21.48 5.79
CA GLY A 198 -2.80 20.10 5.98
C GLY A 198 -4.27 19.88 5.59
N SER A 199 -5.09 20.94 5.57
CA SER A 199 -6.50 20.90 5.18
C SER A 199 -6.76 20.60 3.70
N GLY A 200 -5.88 20.98 2.78
CA GLY A 200 -6.07 20.66 1.36
C GLY A 200 -5.45 19.30 0.97
N LEU A 201 -4.45 18.81 1.71
CA LEU A 201 -3.95 17.44 1.55
C LEU A 201 -5.04 16.41 1.91
N ALA A 202 -5.81 16.68 2.97
CA ALA A 202 -6.93 15.84 3.37
C ALA A 202 -8.06 15.74 2.30
N LYS A 203 -8.10 16.68 1.35
CA LYS A 203 -9.12 16.79 0.29
C LYS A 203 -8.66 16.28 -1.07
N ILE A 204 -7.42 15.79 -1.21
CA ILE A 204 -6.95 15.22 -2.46
C ILE A 204 -7.82 14.02 -2.82
N ASP A 205 -8.29 13.99 -4.07
CA ASP A 205 -8.92 12.79 -4.63
C ASP A 205 -7.89 11.67 -4.70
N MET A 206 -8.01 10.69 -3.82
CA MET A 206 -7.10 9.55 -3.76
C MET A 206 -7.36 8.53 -4.86
N CYS A 207 -8.53 8.58 -5.51
CA CYS A 207 -8.89 7.66 -6.57
C CYS A 207 -7.88 7.69 -7.73
N VAL A 208 -7.18 8.82 -7.93
CA VAL A 208 -6.14 8.96 -8.97
C VAL A 208 -4.85 8.19 -8.66
N TYR A 209 -4.61 7.81 -7.39
CA TYR A 209 -3.47 7.00 -6.96
C TYR A 209 -3.87 5.55 -6.62
N HIS A 210 -5.18 5.29 -6.48
CA HIS A 210 -5.70 3.99 -6.12
C HIS A 210 -5.73 3.03 -7.31
N THR A 211 -5.60 1.74 -6.99
CA THR A 211 -5.76 0.64 -7.94
C THR A 211 -7.21 0.18 -7.92
N HIS A 212 -7.86 0.11 -9.08
CA HIS A 212 -9.25 -0.32 -9.22
C HIS A 212 -9.44 -1.40 -10.28
N GLU A 213 -10.48 -2.21 -10.07
CA GLU A 213 -11.03 -3.08 -11.11
C GLU A 213 -11.71 -2.25 -12.20
N ALA A 214 -11.88 -2.82 -13.40
CA ALA A 214 -12.51 -2.12 -14.51
C ALA A 214 -13.92 -1.61 -14.13
N GLY A 215 -14.14 -0.30 -14.30
CA GLY A 215 -15.41 0.36 -13.99
C GLY A 215 -15.67 0.64 -12.50
N VAL A 216 -14.76 0.27 -11.60
CA VAL A 216 -14.85 0.56 -10.16
C VAL A 216 -14.15 1.89 -9.86
N LYS A 217 -14.71 2.67 -8.94
CA LYS A 217 -14.10 3.85 -8.32
C LYS A 217 -14.27 3.77 -6.82
N CYS A 218 -13.47 4.53 -6.07
CA CYS A 218 -13.77 4.79 -4.67
C CYS A 218 -15.21 5.31 -4.54
N LEU A 219 -15.92 4.84 -3.50
CA LEU A 219 -17.13 5.53 -3.07
C LEU A 219 -16.69 6.94 -2.67
N ASP A 220 -17.39 7.96 -3.17
CA ASP A 220 -17.31 9.28 -2.56
C ASP A 220 -17.50 9.06 -1.06
N LYS A 221 -16.63 9.65 -0.22
CA LYS A 221 -16.82 9.60 1.23
C LYS A 221 -18.22 10.17 1.48
N LEU A 222 -19.23 9.30 1.59
CA LEU A 222 -20.51 9.63 2.15
C LEU A 222 -20.14 10.22 3.50
N GLU A 223 -20.42 11.52 3.64
CA GLU A 223 -20.33 12.21 4.91
C GLU A 223 -21.17 11.38 5.89
N TRP A 224 -20.50 10.57 6.71
CA TRP A 224 -21.12 10.00 7.89
C TRP A 224 -21.28 11.18 8.83
N THR A 225 -22.41 11.86 8.69
CA THR A 225 -22.95 12.86 9.62
C THR A 225 -23.16 12.25 10.99
#